data_AF-A0A9P0KH82-F1
#
_entry.id   AF-A0A9P0KH82-F1
#
_cell.length_a   1.000
_cell.length_b   1.000
_cell.length_c   1.000
_cell.angle_alpha   90.00
_cell.angle_beta   90.00
_cell.angle_gamma   90.00
#
_symmetry.space_group_name_H-M   'P 1'
#
loop_
_entity.id
_entity.type
_entity.pdbx_description
1 polymer ?
#
loop_
_entity_poly.entity_id
_entity_poly.type
_entity_poly.pdbx_seq_one_letter_code
_entity_poly.pdbx_strand_id
1 'polypeptide(L)'
;MSGTGVPPINIEGTADWSSLSRTINNKGIQFSEARTAGNSVKVFNNTPTDYRQLVTLLDSMKRPFFTYQLKEDKLDQRVIRGLTREMST
;
A
#
# COMPACT_ATOMS: atom_id res chain seq x y z
N MET A 1 -21.43 8.40 -2.15
CA MET A 1 -20.26 7.87 -2.89
C MET A 1 -19.01 8.35 -2.18
N SER A 2 -18.55 7.58 -1.20
CA SER A 2 -17.72 8.08 -0.09
C SER A 2 -16.24 7.73 -0.32
N GLY A 3 -15.43 8.73 -0.67
CA GLY A 3 -13.97 8.58 -0.86
C GLY A 3 -13.22 8.27 0.43
N THR A 4 -13.11 7.01 0.79
CA THR A 4 -12.21 6.50 1.85
C THR A 4 -11.50 5.21 1.43
N GLY A 5 -11.34 5.01 0.11
CA GLY A 5 -10.78 3.79 -0.47
C GLY A 5 -9.27 3.69 -0.33
N VAL A 6 -8.81 2.45 -0.12
CA VAL A 6 -7.43 1.99 -0.16
C VAL A 6 -6.63 2.72 -1.25
N PRO A 7 -5.45 3.29 -0.94
CA PRO A 7 -4.68 4.03 -1.91
C PRO A 7 -4.13 3.10 -2.99
N PRO A 8 -4.03 3.57 -4.24
CA PRO A 8 -3.41 2.77 -5.28
C PRO A 8 -1.90 2.61 -5.05
N ILE A 9 -1.34 1.53 -5.58
CA ILE A 9 0.10 1.26 -5.59
C ILE A 9 0.61 1.40 -7.02
N ASN A 10 1.59 2.26 -7.25
CA ASN A 10 2.23 2.44 -8.56
C ASN A 10 3.53 1.64 -8.56
N ILE A 11 3.58 0.56 -9.33
CA ILE A 11 4.75 -0.32 -9.44
C ILE A 11 5.56 0.12 -10.65
N GLU A 12 6.85 0.37 -10.49
CA GLU A 12 7.72 0.76 -11.60
C GLU A 12 7.95 -0.42 -12.56
N GLY A 13 8.01 -0.13 -13.86
CA GLY A 13 8.21 -1.10 -14.93
C GLY A 13 6.93 -1.82 -15.34
N THR A 14 6.69 -1.86 -16.65
CA THR A 14 5.49 -2.50 -17.25
C THR A 14 5.81 -3.83 -17.93
N ALA A 15 7.08 -4.08 -18.28
CA ALA A 15 7.51 -5.18 -19.14
C ALA A 15 7.19 -6.57 -18.56
N ASP A 16 7.28 -6.74 -17.24
CA ASP A 16 7.09 -8.01 -16.54
C ASP A 16 5.76 -8.08 -15.76
N TRP A 17 4.84 -7.13 -16.01
CA TRP A 17 3.55 -7.04 -15.30
C TRP A 17 2.75 -8.36 -15.36
N SER A 18 2.75 -9.05 -16.50
CA SER A 18 2.04 -10.33 -16.64
C SER A 18 2.59 -11.43 -15.72
N SER A 19 3.89 -11.43 -15.44
CA SER A 19 4.52 -12.39 -14.51
C SER A 19 4.26 -11.99 -13.05
N LEU A 20 4.40 -10.69 -12.76
CA LEU A 20 4.16 -10.15 -11.44
C LEU A 20 2.70 -10.33 -11.01
N SER A 21 1.73 -10.04 -11.89
CA SER A 21 0.31 -10.20 -11.59
C SER A 21 -0.09 -11.65 -11.31
N ARG A 22 0.50 -12.63 -12.01
CA ARG A 22 0.34 -14.06 -11.67
C ARG A 22 0.92 -14.37 -10.30
N THR A 23 2.09 -13.85 -9.97
CA THR A 23 2.72 -14.04 -8.66
C THR A 23 1.87 -13.47 -7.52
N ILE A 24 1.29 -12.28 -7.73
CA ILE A 24 0.35 -11.63 -6.81
C ILE A 24 -0.89 -12.52 -6.60
N ASN A 25 -1.52 -12.98 -7.68
CA ASN A 25 -2.70 -13.85 -7.62
C ASN A 25 -2.41 -15.21 -6.97
N ASN A 26 -1.25 -15.80 -7.25
CA ASN A 26 -0.82 -17.08 -6.65
C ASN A 26 -0.58 -16.97 -5.13
N LYS A 27 -0.28 -15.77 -4.63
CA LYS A 27 -0.20 -15.47 -3.19
C LYS A 27 -1.56 -15.14 -2.57
N GLY A 28 -2.64 -15.22 -3.35
CA GLY A 28 -4.01 -14.95 -2.91
C GLY A 28 -4.35 -13.46 -2.78
N ILE A 29 -3.44 -12.56 -3.15
CA ILE A 29 -3.62 -11.11 -3.02
C ILE A 29 -4.55 -10.62 -4.13
N GLN A 30 -5.68 -10.02 -3.78
CA GLN A 30 -6.68 -9.56 -4.75
C GLN A 30 -6.53 -8.07 -5.06
N PHE A 31 -6.78 -7.70 -6.31
CA PHE A 31 -6.89 -6.30 -6.75
C PHE A 31 -8.08 -6.17 -7.71
N SER A 32 -8.79 -5.04 -7.69
CA SER A 32 -9.91 -4.79 -8.61
C SER A 32 -9.43 -4.49 -10.00
N GLU A 33 -8.35 -3.72 -10.10
CA GLU A 33 -7.91 -3.18 -11.37
C GLU A 33 -6.41 -2.89 -11.35
N ALA A 34 -5.79 -3.02 -12.52
CA ALA A 34 -4.45 -2.52 -12.79
C ALA A 34 -4.44 -1.78 -14.12
N ARG A 35 -3.86 -0.58 -14.13
CA ARG A 35 -3.74 0.28 -15.32
C ARG A 35 -2.30 0.64 -15.56
N THR A 36 -1.87 0.63 -16.82
CA THR A 36 -0.59 1.22 -17.21
C THR A 36 -0.64 2.75 -17.07
N ALA A 37 0.40 3.32 -16.46
CA ALA A 37 0.56 4.75 -16.23
C ALA A 37 2.02 5.13 -16.54
N GLY A 38 2.30 5.47 -17.80
CA GLY A 38 3.66 5.71 -18.29
C GLY A 38 4.53 4.46 -18.14
N ASN A 39 5.66 4.57 -17.44
CA ASN A 39 6.55 3.46 -17.15
C ASN A 39 6.19 2.70 -15.84
N SER A 40 4.94 2.79 -15.41
CA SER A 40 4.48 2.13 -14.17
C SER A 40 3.13 1.44 -14.37
N VAL A 41 2.82 0.52 -13.48
CA VAL A 41 1.49 -0.08 -13.37
C VAL A 41 0.84 0.38 -12.06
N LYS A 42 -0.29 1.05 -12.19
CA LYS A 42 -1.12 1.51 -11.07
C LYS A 42 -2.14 0.44 -10.71
N VAL A 43 -1.99 -0.15 -9.53
CA VAL A 43 -2.83 -1.22 -9.00
C VAL A 43 -3.80 -0.65 -7.97
N PHE A 44 -5.07 -1.05 -8.06
CA PHE A 44 -6.14 -0.67 -7.15
C PHE A 44 -6.57 -1.89 -6.34
N ASN A 45 -6.34 -1.85 -5.03
CA ASN A 45 -6.70 -2.94 -4.11
C ASN A 45 -8.12 -2.75 -3.55
N ASN A 46 -8.82 -3.86 -3.30
CA ASN A 46 -10.18 -3.84 -2.77
C ASN A 46 -10.20 -3.66 -1.25
N THR A 47 -9.21 -4.22 -0.56
CA THR A 47 -9.14 -4.21 0.91
C THR A 47 -7.80 -3.68 1.42
N PRO A 48 -7.76 -3.06 2.62
CA PRO A 48 -6.50 -2.67 3.27
C PRO A 48 -5.56 -3.85 3.51
N THR A 49 -6.10 -5.05 3.71
CA THR A 49 -5.32 -6.27 3.90
C THR A 49 -4.57 -6.65 2.63
N ASP A 50 -5.25 -6.70 1.48
CA ASP A 50 -4.60 -6.97 0.18
C ASP A 50 -3.53 -5.92 -0.12
N TYR A 51 -3.81 -4.66 0.19
CA TYR A 51 -2.85 -3.57 0.05
C TYR A 51 -1.57 -3.81 0.87
N ARG A 52 -1.69 -4.10 2.16
CA ARG A 52 -0.54 -4.36 3.04
C ARG A 52 0.25 -5.59 2.59
N GLN A 53 -0.44 -6.65 2.17
CA GLN A 53 0.19 -7.85 1.63
C GLN A 53 0.94 -7.56 0.32
N LEU A 54 0.37 -6.74 -0.57
CA LEU A 54 1.02 -6.34 -1.82
C LEU A 54 2.26 -5.49 -1.55
N VAL A 55 2.19 -4.49 -0.65
CA VAL A 55 3.35 -3.70 -0.23
C VAL A 55 4.47 -4.62 0.30
N THR A 56 4.13 -5.52 1.23
CA THR A 56 5.09 -6.47 1.81
C THR A 56 5.73 -7.37 0.75
N LEU A 57 4.94 -7.85 -0.21
CA LEU A 57 5.44 -8.66 -1.31
C LEU A 57 6.43 -7.87 -2.17
N LEU A 58 6.07 -6.65 -2.57
CA LEU A 58 6.93 -5.80 -3.41
C LEU A 58 8.24 -5.44 -2.70
N ASP A 59 8.19 -5.13 -1.40
CA ASP A 59 9.37 -4.92 -0.57
C ASP A 59 10.27 -6.16 -0.52
N SER A 60 9.68 -7.35 -0.32
CA SER A 60 10.43 -8.61 -0.29
C SER A 60 11.13 -8.93 -1.62
N MET A 61 10.53 -8.51 -2.73
CA MET A 61 11.09 -8.65 -4.08
C MET A 61 12.07 -7.53 -4.43
N LYS A 62 12.26 -6.54 -3.55
CA LYS A 62 12.98 -5.28 -3.81
C LYS A 62 12.47 -4.59 -5.08
N ARG A 63 11.17 -4.70 -5.35
CA ARG A 63 10.54 -4.09 -6.51
C ARG A 63 10.30 -2.61 -6.21
N PRO A 64 10.72 -1.66 -7.07
CA PRO A 64 10.41 -0.25 -6.84
C PRO A 64 8.90 0.03 -7.00
N PHE A 65 8.30 0.72 -6.04
CA PHE A 65 6.91 1.19 -6.10
C PHE A 65 6.71 2.48 -5.30
N PHE A 66 5.61 3.18 -5.59
CA PHE A 66 5.16 4.36 -4.88
C PHE A 66 3.69 4.20 -4.47
N THR A 67 3.39 4.52 -3.20
CA THR A 67 2.02 4.52 -2.68
C THR A 67 1.87 5.51 -1.53
N TYR A 68 0.63 5.87 -1.21
CA TYR A 68 0.30 6.66 -0.01
C TYR A 68 -0.08 5.73 1.14
N GLN A 69 0.18 6.13 2.38
CA GLN A 69 -0.29 5.39 3.56
C GLN A 69 -1.82 5.30 3.61
N LEU A 70 -2.33 4.19 4.15
CA LEU A 70 -3.74 4.02 4.48
C LEU A 70 -4.20 5.10 5.46
N LYS A 71 -5.46 5.52 5.36
CA LYS A 71 -6.04 6.50 6.29
C LYS A 71 -6.10 5.96 7.72
N GLU A 72 -6.31 4.65 7.88
CA GLU A 72 -6.34 3.95 9.17
C GLU A 72 -4.97 4.03 9.86
N ASP A 73 -3.87 3.77 9.13
CA ASP A 73 -2.50 3.85 9.67
C ASP A 73 -2.10 5.27 10.10
N LYS A 74 -2.76 6.31 9.56
CA LYS A 74 -2.53 7.72 9.96
C LYS A 74 -3.20 8.09 11.28
N LEU A 75 -4.25 7.37 11.68
CA LEU A 75 -4.97 7.65 12.94
C LEU A 75 -4.16 7.14 14.15
N ASP A 76 -3.45 6.03 14.00
CA ASP A 76 -2.59 5.45 15.05
C ASP A 76 -1.33 6.29 15.34
N GLN A 77 -0.85 7.10 14.40
CA GLN A 77 0.29 8.00 14.64
C GLN A 77 -0.05 9.25 15.48
N ARG A 78 -1.31 9.46 15.88
CA ARG A 78 -1.68 10.54 16.80
C ARG A 78 -1.35 10.16 18.26
N VAL A 79 -0.10 9.83 18.53
CA VAL A 79 0.40 9.56 19.90
C VAL A 79 0.73 10.89 20.60
N ILE A 80 -0.14 11.21 21.57
CA ILE A 80 -0.02 12.05 22.78
C ILE A 80 1.16 13.06 22.83
N ARG A 81 0.89 14.31 22.45
CA ARG A 81 1.66 15.46 22.95
C ARG A 81 1.02 15.93 24.26
N GLY A 82 1.60 15.56 25.40
CA GLY A 82 1.08 15.97 26.71
C GLY A 82 1.55 15.19 27.93
N LEU A 83 2.64 14.41 27.86
CA LEU A 83 3.27 13.90 29.09
C LEU A 83 4.14 15.00 29.70
N THR A 84 3.52 15.99 30.33
CA THR A 84 4.18 16.87 31.28
C THR A 84 4.52 16.02 32.50
N ARG A 85 5.72 15.43 32.54
CA ARG A 85 6.30 15.00 33.82
C ARG A 85 6.86 16.23 34.51
N GLU A 86 5.98 16.98 35.18
CA GLU A 86 6.42 17.69 36.37
C GLU A 86 6.72 16.62 37.42
N MET A 87 7.99 16.23 37.51
CA MET A 87 8.47 15.51 38.69
C MET A 87 8.84 16.57 39.72
N SER A 88 7.84 17.07 40.43
CA SER A 88 8.01 17.77 41.71
C SER A 88 8.03 16.72 42.81
N THR A 89 9.19 16.52 43.43
CA THR A 89 9.45 16.46 44.88
C THR A 89 10.94 16.21 45.09
#